data_AF-A0A7X5SD12-F1
#
_entry.id   AF-A0A7X5SD12-F1
#
_cell.length_a   1.000
_cell.length_b   1.000
_cell.length_c   1.000
_cell.angle_alpha   90.00
_cell.angle_beta   90.00
_cell.angle_gamma   90.00
#
_symmetry.space_group_name_H-M   'P 1'
#
loop_
_entity.id
_entity.type
_entity.pdbx_description
1 polymer ?
#
loop_
_entity_poly.entity_id
_entity_poly.type
_entity_poly.pdbx_seq_one_letter_code
_entity_poly.pdbx_strand_id
1 'polypeptide(L)' 'APASYLNRLNGIFAFALWDKAAGRVIIARDPIGVVPLYWGHDREGRLRVASELKSLVDDCADAAQFPPGHWYDSATGALS' A
#
# COMPACT_ATOMS: atom_id res chain seq x y z
N ALA A 1 -8.43 4.95 14.13
CA ALA A 1 -8.31 4.27 12.81
C ALA A 1 -7.21 4.96 12.00
N PRO A 2 -6.58 4.30 11.02
CA PRO A 2 -5.49 4.90 10.23
C PRO A 2 -5.75 6.32 9.73
N ALA A 3 -6.98 6.61 9.31
CA ALA A 3 -7.44 7.94 8.90
C ALA A 3 -7.07 9.08 9.88
N SER A 4 -7.10 8.86 11.21
CA SER A 4 -6.88 9.96 12.19
C SER A 4 -5.46 10.52 12.20
N TYR A 5 -4.47 9.77 11.70
CA TYR A 5 -3.09 10.22 11.58
C TYR A 5 -2.59 10.30 10.14
N LEU A 6 -3.09 9.47 9.22
CA LEU A 6 -2.73 9.54 7.81
C LEU A 6 -3.20 10.84 7.16
N ASN A 7 -4.38 11.36 7.53
CA ASN A 7 -4.89 12.64 7.02
C ASN A 7 -4.10 13.85 7.51
N ARG A 8 -3.17 13.67 8.47
CA ARG A 8 -2.28 14.73 8.95
C ARG A 8 -0.99 14.81 8.14
N LEU A 9 -0.69 13.82 7.30
CA LEU A 9 0.47 13.83 6.42
C LEU A 9 0.18 14.78 5.26
N ASN A 10 0.94 15.86 5.18
CA ASN A 10 0.87 16.81 4.09
C ASN A 10 2.17 16.72 3.28
N GLY A 11 2.07 16.29 2.02
CA GLY A 11 3.22 16.15 1.14
C GLY A 11 3.08 14.99 0.16
N ILE A 12 4.17 14.70 -0.54
CA ILE A 12 4.30 13.62 -1.52
C ILE A 12 4.93 12.42 -0.82
N PHE A 13 4.24 11.27 -0.85
CA PHE A 13 4.68 10.06 -0.16
C PHE A 13 4.00 8.81 -0.72
N ALA A 14 4.71 7.70 -0.61
CA ALA A 14 4.16 6.37 -0.72
C ALA A 14 4.96 5.47 0.21
N PHE A 15 4.29 4.73 1.10
CA PHE A 15 4.98 3.88 2.06
C PHE A 15 4.18 2.64 2.44
N ALA A 16 4.91 1.64 2.94
CA ALA A 16 4.37 0.49 3.66
C ALA A 16 5.01 0.43 5.05
N LEU A 17 4.18 0.44 6.10
CA LEU A 17 4.56 0.41 7.50
C LEU A 17 4.20 -0.97 8.08
N TRP A 18 5.21 -1.71 8.52
CA TRP A 18 5.02 -3.02 9.17
C TRP A 18 5.15 -2.91 10.69
N ASP A 19 4.07 -3.24 11.39
CA ASP A 19 4.06 -3.45 12.84
C ASP A 19 4.35 -4.94 13.13
N LYS A 20 5.57 -5.21 13.59
CA LYS A 20 6.02 -6.57 13.93
C LYS A 20 5.27 -7.16 15.13
N ALA A 21 4.87 -6.35 16.10
CA ALA A 21 4.22 -6.84 17.31
C ALA A 21 2.76 -7.22 17.02
N ALA A 22 2.08 -6.47 16.17
CA ALA A 22 0.70 -6.72 15.77
C ALA A 22 0.56 -7.62 14.53
N GLY A 23 1.64 -7.90 13.80
CA GLY A 23 1.57 -8.62 12.53
C GLY A 23 0.74 -7.88 11.48
N ARG A 24 0.84 -6.54 11.46
CA ARG A 24 -0.06 -5.66 10.70
C ARG A 24 0.73 -4.76 9.75
N VAL A 25 0.25 -4.62 8.52
CA VAL A 25 0.77 -3.65 7.55
C VAL A 25 -0.24 -2.53 7.30
N ILE A 26 0.26 -1.30 7.27
CA ILE A 26 -0.43 -0.12 6.75
C ILE A 26 0.27 0.33 5.48
N ILE A 27 -0.48 0.54 4.41
CA ILE A 27 0.04 1.10 3.15
C ILE A 27 -0.69 2.42 2.91
N ALA A 28 0.01 3.46 2.48
CA ALA A 28 -0.63 4.72 2.13
C ALA A 28 0.09 5.40 0.97
N ARG A 29 -0.68 6.15 0.18
CA ARG A 29 -0.21 6.95 -0.94
C ARG A 29 -0.72 8.37 -0.84
N ASP A 30 0.07 9.33 -1.28
CA ASP A 30 -0.28 10.74 -1.25
C ASP A 30 -1.58 11.05 -1.99
N PRO A 31 -2.31 12.13 -1.61
CA PRO A 31 -3.63 12.46 -2.15
C PRO A 31 -3.72 12.51 -3.67
N ILE A 32 -2.68 13.03 -4.32
CA ILE A 32 -2.65 13.23 -5.78
C ILE A 32 -2.04 12.00 -6.49
N GLY A 33 -1.23 11.21 -5.78
CA GLY A 33 -0.52 10.06 -6.31
C GLY A 33 0.71 10.47 -7.12
N VAL A 34 1.41 11.53 -6.70
CA VAL A 34 2.59 12.05 -7.41
C VAL A 34 3.69 11.00 -7.50
N VAL A 35 3.96 10.27 -6.41
CA VAL A 35 4.89 9.14 -6.45
C VAL A 35 4.13 7.84 -6.75
N PRO A 36 4.70 6.96 -7.60
CA PRO A 36 4.07 5.70 -7.94
C PRO A 36 4.12 4.71 -6.76
N LEU A 37 3.05 3.94 -6.63
CA LEU A 37 2.97 2.80 -5.73
C LEU A 37 2.08 1.74 -6.39
N TYR A 38 2.53 0.50 -6.33
CA TYR A 38 1.87 -0.67 -6.88
C TYR A 38 1.80 -1.75 -5.82
N TRP A 39 0.81 -2.61 -5.95
CA TRP A 39 0.59 -3.76 -5.08
C TRP A 39 0.05 -4.95 -5.87
N GLY A 40 0.09 -6.12 -5.26
CA GLY A 40 -0.47 -7.37 -5.80
C GLY A 40 -0.17 -8.54 -4.86
N HIS A 41 -0.58 -9.73 -5.26
CA HIS A 41 -0.36 -10.97 -4.53
C HIS A 41 0.47 -11.92 -5.38
N ASP A 42 1.50 -12.51 -4.77
CA ASP A 42 2.24 -13.57 -5.46
C ASP A 42 1.48 -14.90 -5.48
N ARG A 43 2.11 -15.93 -6.04
CA ARG A 43 1.54 -17.28 -6.17
C ARG A 43 1.15 -17.92 -4.84
N GLU A 44 1.72 -17.48 -3.72
CA GLU A 44 1.38 -17.97 -2.38
C GLU A 44 0.34 -17.07 -1.68
N GLY A 45 -0.20 -16.08 -2.38
CA GLY A 45 -1.17 -15.12 -1.85
C GLY A 45 -0.54 -14.07 -0.93
N ARG A 46 0.79 -13.93 -0.94
CA ARG A 46 1.48 -12.95 -0.09
C ARG A 46 1.40 -11.57 -0.73
N LEU A 47 0.93 -10.59 0.03
CA LEU A 47 0.85 -9.20 -0.42
C LEU A 47 2.26 -8.65 -0.70
N ARG A 48 2.45 -8.11 -1.90
CA ARG A 48 3.66 -7.43 -2.35
C ARG A 48 3.35 -5.99 -2.68
N VAL A 49 4.32 -5.11 -2.41
CA VAL A 49 4.21 -3.66 -2.63
C VAL A 49 5.53 -3.16 -3.21
N ALA A 50 5.46 -2.33 -4.25
CA ALA A 50 6.64 -1.75 -4.89
C ALA A 50 6.35 -0.36 -5.46
N SER A 51 7.38 0.47 -5.59
CA SER A 51 7.27 1.77 -6.27
C SER A 51 7.21 1.65 -7.80
N GLU A 52 7.56 0.49 -8.35
CA GLU A 52 7.58 0.25 -9.80
C GLU A 52 6.85 -1.04 -10.16
N LEU A 53 5.99 -0.98 -11.18
CA LEU A 53 5.19 -2.12 -11.64
C LEU A 53 6.07 -3.31 -12.07
N LYS A 54 7.21 -3.03 -12.71
CA LYS A 54 8.15 -4.06 -13.18
C LYS A 54 8.66 -4.99 -12.07
N SER A 55 8.63 -4.53 -10.81
CA SER A 55 9.03 -5.33 -9.65
C SER A 55 7.97 -6.35 -9.22
N LEU A 56 6.77 -6.28 -9.79
CA LEU A 56 5.62 -7.13 -9.44
C LEU A 56 5.12 -7.99 -10.60
N VAL A 57 5.20 -7.53 -11.85
CA VAL A 57 4.54 -8.17 -13.00
C VAL A 57 4.91 -9.63 -13.25
N ASP A 58 6.12 -10.05 -12.91
CA ASP A 58 6.56 -11.45 -13.12
C ASP A 58 6.04 -12.40 -12.02
N ASP A 59 5.77 -11.85 -10.83
CA ASP A 59 5.42 -12.63 -9.63
C ASP A 59 3.94 -12.49 -9.24
N CYS A 60 3.29 -11.37 -9.59
CA CYS A 60 1.94 -11.00 -9.17
C CYS A 60 1.01 -10.89 -10.38
N ALA A 61 0.08 -11.85 -10.51
CA ALA A 61 -0.88 -11.87 -11.62
C ALA A 61 -1.92 -10.73 -11.55
N ASP A 62 -2.14 -10.17 -10.37
CA ASP A 62 -3.09 -9.10 -10.06
C ASP A 62 -2.37 -7.76 -9.80
N ALA A 63 -1.12 -7.60 -10.25
CA ALA A 63 -0.34 -6.39 -10.05
C ALA A 63 -1.12 -5.15 -10.56
N ALA A 64 -1.40 -4.22 -9.65
CA ALA A 64 -2.18 -3.03 -9.92
C ALA A 64 -1.56 -1.79 -9.26
N GLN A 65 -1.96 -0.61 -9.75
CA GLN A 65 -1.58 0.63 -9.09
C GLN A 65 -2.34 0.77 -7.77
N PHE A 66 -1.64 1.12 -6.70
CA PHE A 66 -2.26 1.47 -5.43
C PHE A 66 -2.94 2.84 -5.56
N PRO A 67 -4.22 2.99 -5.18
CA PRO A 67 -4.99 4.19 -5.53
C PRO A 67 -4.44 5.46 -4.83
N PRO A 68 -4.43 6.63 -5.51
CA PRO A 68 -4.04 7.91 -4.92
C PRO A 68 -4.94 8.30 -3.74
N GLY A 69 -4.35 8.89 -2.69
CA GLY A 69 -5.06 9.37 -1.52
C GLY A 69 -5.69 8.29 -0.65
N HIS A 70 -5.43 7.02 -0.95
CA HIS A 70 -5.96 5.91 -0.20
C HIS A 70 -4.95 5.37 0.81
N TRP A 71 -5.47 4.57 1.74
CA TRP A 71 -4.69 3.73 2.60
C TRP A 71 -5.32 2.35 2.75
N TYR A 72 -4.46 1.36 3.00
CA TYR A 72 -4.85 -0.02 3.26
C TYR A 72 -4.41 -0.43 4.66
N ASP A 73 -5.26 -1.21 5.33
CA ASP A 73 -5.00 -1.77 6.65
C ASP A 73 -5.25 -3.27 6.69
N SER A 74 -4.18 -4.07 6.84
CA SER A 74 -4.30 -5.53 6.84
C SER A 74 -5.04 -6.10 8.04
N ALA A 75 -5.19 -5.35 9.14
CA ALA A 75 -5.95 -5.82 10.29
C ALA A 75 -7.46 -5.84 10.02
N THR A 76 -7.94 -4.99 9.12
CA THR A 76 -9.37 -4.87 8.79
C THR A 76 -9.69 -5.24 7.35
N GLY A 77 -8.68 -5.34 6.49
CA GLY A 77 -8.85 -5.46 5.04
C GLY A 77 -9.39 -4.18 4.39
N ALA A 78 -9.49 -3.08 5.14
CA ALA A 78 -10.07 -1.84 4.64
C ALA A 78 -9.12 -1.16 3.65
N LEU A 79 -9.66 -0.78 2.50
CA LEU A 79 -9.09 0.18 1.55
C LEU A 79 -10.00 1.40 1.58
N SER A 80 -9.47 2.53 2.05
CA SER A 80 -10.22 3.79 2.23
C SER A 80 -9.50 4.94 1.58
#